data_AF-A0A7G5LZD7-F1
#
_entry.id   AF-A0A7G5LZD7-F1
#
_cell.length_a   1.000
_cell.length_b   1.000
_cell.length_c   1.000
_cell.angle_alpha   90.00
_cell.angle_beta   90.00
_cell.angle_gamma   90.00
#
_symmetry.space_group_name_H-M   'P 1'
#
loop_
_entity.id
_entity.type
_entity.pdbx_description
1 polymer ?
#
loop_
_entity_poly.entity_id
_entity_poly.type
_entity_poly.pdbx_seq_one_letter_code
_entity_poly.pdbx_strand_id
1 'polypeptide(L)'
;MSDEINLGPDCQSALENLYLFLDHEMAEGDWDAVHAHIADCAPCLTQFDVERIVKELVSRSCREKAPEVLRAKVLTSIRTTVTYTRTDVVGTDARGETDA
;
A
#
# COMPACT_ATOMS: atom_id res chain seq x y z
N MET A 1 -15.46 -18.12 -23.52
CA MET A 1 -14.34 -18.03 -22.56
C MET A 1 -13.36 -17.05 -23.16
N SER A 2 -13.08 -15.97 -22.43
CA SER A 2 -12.49 -14.70 -22.87
C SER A 2 -13.51 -13.69 -23.38
N ASP A 3 -14.38 -13.22 -22.48
CA ASP A 3 -15.07 -11.95 -22.70
C ASP A 3 -14.06 -10.82 -22.49
N GLU A 4 -13.71 -10.10 -23.56
CA GLU A 4 -12.90 -8.89 -23.50
C GLU A 4 -13.66 -7.80 -22.74
N ILE A 5 -13.51 -7.78 -21.41
CA ILE A 5 -13.93 -6.65 -20.59
C ILE A 5 -12.89 -5.55 -20.78
N ASN A 6 -13.06 -4.74 -21.83
CA ASN A 6 -12.30 -3.50 -21.95
C ASN A 6 -13.19 -2.39 -22.52
N LEU A 7 -13.75 -1.56 -21.62
CA LEU A 7 -14.60 -0.42 -21.98
C LEU A 7 -13.99 0.92 -21.53
N GLY A 8 -12.68 1.08 -21.73
CA GLY A 8 -12.01 2.38 -21.66
C GLY A 8 -10.64 2.33 -20.95
N PRO A 9 -9.79 3.35 -21.17
CA PRO A 9 -8.44 3.42 -20.57
C PRO A 9 -8.46 3.35 -19.03
N ASP A 10 -9.52 3.86 -18.40
CA ASP A 10 -9.67 3.88 -16.95
C ASP A 10 -10.00 2.49 -16.37
N CYS A 11 -10.70 1.63 -17.14
CA CYS A 11 -11.00 0.25 -16.73
C CYS A 11 -9.71 -0.57 -16.63
N GLN A 12 -8.84 -0.45 -17.64
CA GLN A 12 -7.58 -1.17 -17.65
C GLN A 12 -6.70 -0.77 -16.46
N SER A 13 -6.57 0.54 -16.22
CA SER A 13 -5.79 1.05 -15.08
C SER A 13 -6.37 0.59 -13.73
N ALA A 14 -7.70 0.60 -13.57
CA ALA A 14 -8.35 0.12 -12.36
C ALA A 14 -8.13 -1.39 -12.14
N LEU A 15 -8.18 -2.20 -13.20
CA LEU A 15 -7.95 -3.64 -13.13
C LEU A 15 -6.49 -3.99 -12.85
N GLU A 16 -5.54 -3.27 -13.45
CA GLU A 16 -4.10 -3.41 -13.17
C GLU A 16 -3.77 -3.12 -11.70
N ASN A 17 -4.46 -2.14 -11.10
CA ASN A 17 -4.27 -1.73 -9.70
C ASN A 17 -5.20 -2.46 -8.71
N LEU A 18 -6.08 -3.36 -9.17
CA LEU A 18 -7.14 -3.93 -8.35
C LEU A 18 -6.62 -4.67 -7.11
N TYR A 19 -5.52 -5.41 -7.24
CA TYR A 19 -4.93 -6.14 -6.11
C TYR A 19 -4.31 -5.21 -5.07
N LEU A 20 -3.56 -4.19 -5.52
CA LEU A 20 -3.00 -3.15 -4.65
C LEU A 20 -4.12 -2.40 -3.92
N PHE A 21 -5.21 -2.10 -4.63
CA PHE A 21 -6.40 -1.50 -4.05
C PHE A 21 -7.03 -2.38 -2.97
N LEU A 22 -7.23 -3.68 -3.26
CA LEU A 22 -7.79 -4.65 -2.31
C LEU A 22 -6.91 -4.90 -1.07
N ASP A 23 -5.59 -4.81 -1.21
CA ASP A 23 -4.64 -5.01 -0.11
C ASP A 23 -4.28 -3.71 0.63
N HIS A 24 -4.85 -2.57 0.22
CA HIS A 24 -4.51 -1.24 0.74
C HIS A 24 -3.03 -0.88 0.57
N GLU A 25 -2.40 -1.32 -0.52
CA GLU A 25 -0.99 -1.12 -0.84
C GLU A 25 -0.78 -0.05 -1.94
N MET A 26 -1.78 0.81 -2.16
CA MET A 26 -1.67 1.90 -3.12
C MET A 26 -0.86 3.09 -2.58
N ALA A 27 -0.16 3.77 -3.47
CA ALA A 27 0.50 5.04 -3.15
C ALA A 27 -0.51 6.13 -2.80
N GLU A 28 -0.09 7.10 -1.98
CA GLU A 28 -0.91 8.26 -1.64
C GLU A 28 -1.26 9.04 -2.92
N GLY A 29 -2.56 9.17 -3.22
CA GLY A 29 -3.09 9.93 -4.37
C GLY A 29 -3.81 9.09 -5.43
N ASP A 30 -3.48 7.80 -5.56
CA ASP A 30 -4.07 6.95 -6.61
C ASP A 30 -5.34 6.21 -6.16
N TRP A 31 -5.54 6.11 -4.84
CA TRP A 31 -6.64 5.35 -4.24
C TRP A 31 -8.02 5.89 -4.63
N ASP A 32 -8.21 7.22 -4.54
CA ASP A 32 -9.52 7.85 -4.81
C ASP A 32 -9.97 7.67 -6.26
N ALA A 33 -9.03 7.72 -7.21
CA ALA A 33 -9.31 7.55 -8.63
C ALA A 33 -9.78 6.13 -8.96
N VAL A 34 -9.06 5.12 -8.46
CA VAL A 34 -9.43 3.71 -8.65
C VAL A 34 -10.74 3.39 -7.93
N HIS A 35 -10.93 3.90 -6.70
CA HIS A 35 -12.16 3.73 -5.95
C HIS A 35 -13.38 4.31 -6.68
N ALA A 36 -13.27 5.56 -7.15
CA ALA A 36 -14.34 6.21 -7.91
C ALA A 36 -14.68 5.43 -9.18
N HIS A 37 -13.67 4.99 -9.93
CA HIS A 37 -13.90 4.19 -11.13
C HIS A 37 -14.62 2.87 -10.82
N ILE A 38 -14.16 2.11 -9.82
CA ILE A 38 -14.81 0.84 -9.43
C ILE A 38 -16.26 1.08 -8.98
N ALA A 39 -16.53 2.17 -8.26
CA ALA A 39 -17.87 2.50 -7.78
C ALA A 39 -18.84 2.86 -8.92
N ASP A 40 -18.37 3.56 -9.95
CA ASP A 40 -19.20 4.04 -11.06
C ASP A 40 -19.23 3.10 -12.28
N CYS A 41 -18.35 2.09 -12.33
CA CYS A 41 -18.18 1.17 -13.45
C CYS A 41 -18.64 -0.25 -13.10
N ALA A 42 -19.86 -0.62 -13.51
CA ALA A 42 -20.45 -1.95 -13.28
C ALA A 42 -19.55 -3.16 -13.63
N PRO A 43 -18.83 -3.20 -14.77
CA PRO A 43 -17.94 -4.33 -15.04
C PRO A 43 -16.75 -4.40 -14.08
N CYS A 44 -16.13 -3.27 -13.73
CA CYS A 44 -15.04 -3.24 -12.75
C CYS A 44 -15.52 -3.60 -11.34
N LEU A 45 -16.72 -3.16 -10.95
CA LEU A 45 -17.35 -3.57 -9.68
C LEU A 45 -17.56 -5.08 -9.63
N THR A 46 -18.02 -5.68 -10.73
CA THR A 46 -18.22 -7.13 -10.81
C THR A 46 -16.90 -7.88 -10.61
N GLN A 47 -15.82 -7.44 -11.26
CA GLN A 47 -14.50 -8.05 -11.06
C GLN A 47 -14.00 -7.87 -9.62
N PHE A 48 -14.15 -6.66 -9.06
CA PHE A 48 -13.78 -6.37 -7.68
C PHE A 48 -14.50 -7.31 -6.69
N ASP A 49 -15.81 -7.52 -6.86
CA ASP A 49 -16.59 -8.39 -5.98
C ASP A 49 -16.12 -9.85 -6.05
N VAL A 50 -15.82 -10.34 -7.25
CA VAL A 50 -15.26 -11.70 -7.44
C VAL A 50 -13.95 -11.84 -6.69
N GLU A 51 -13.01 -10.93 -6.90
CA GLU A 51 -11.69 -11.00 -6.26
C GLU A 51 -11.78 -10.85 -4.73
N ARG A 52 -12.67 -9.98 -4.24
CA ARG A 52 -12.94 -9.84 -2.79
C ARG A 52 -13.45 -11.15 -2.19
N ILE A 53 -14.39 -11.81 -2.85
CA ILE A 53 -14.94 -13.10 -2.40
C ILE A 53 -13.86 -14.18 -2.39
N VAL A 54 -13.00 -14.22 -3.41
CA VAL A 54 -11.87 -15.16 -3.47
C VAL A 54 -10.92 -14.92 -2.30
N LYS A 55 -10.52 -13.67 -2.04
CA LYS A 55 -9.67 -13.31 -0.90
C LYS A 55 -10.30 -13.68 0.44
N GLU A 56 -11.60 -13.45 0.61
CA GLU A 56 -12.34 -13.84 1.83
C GLU A 56 -12.34 -15.37 2.02
N LEU A 57 -12.61 -16.11 0.94
CA LEU A 57 -12.63 -17.57 0.95
C LEU A 57 -11.27 -18.17 1.34
N VAL A 58 -10.19 -17.64 0.75
CA VAL A 58 -8.81 -18.05 1.07
C VAL A 58 -8.48 -17.68 2.51
N SER A 59 -8.77 -16.46 2.94
CA SER A 59 -8.53 -15.99 4.31
C SER A 59 -9.23 -16.88 5.34
N ARG A 60 -10.49 -17.26 5.10
CA ARG A 60 -11.22 -18.20 5.96
C ARG A 60 -10.55 -19.56 6.07
N SER A 61 -10.06 -20.07 4.95
CA SER A 61 -9.54 -21.44 4.84
C SER A 61 -8.10 -21.59 5.32
N CYS A 62 -7.33 -20.51 5.27
CA CYS A 62 -5.89 -20.50 5.54
C CYS A 62 -5.50 -19.55 6.70
N ARG A 63 -6.42 -19.31 7.65
CA ARG A 63 -6.14 -18.43 8.79
C ARG A 63 -5.30 -19.14 9.84
N GLU A 64 -4.07 -18.69 10.03
CA GLU A 64 -3.21 -19.13 11.13
C GLU A 64 -3.17 -18.08 12.25
N LYS A 65 -3.12 -18.55 13.51
CA LYS A 65 -2.92 -17.66 14.65
C LYS A 65 -1.42 -17.41 14.81
N ALA A 66 -1.02 -16.14 14.75
CA ALA A 66 0.35 -15.75 15.04
C ALA A 66 0.81 -16.30 16.41
N PRO A 67 2.00 -16.93 16.51
CA PRO A 67 2.54 -17.41 17.78
C PRO A 67 2.60 -16.29 18.82
N GLU A 68 2.31 -16.62 20.09
CA GLU A 68 2.20 -15.62 21.16
C GLU A 68 3.47 -14.77 21.31
N VAL A 69 4.65 -15.40 21.16
CA VAL A 69 5.94 -14.72 21.22
C VAL A 69 6.06 -13.63 20.13
N LEU A 70 5.64 -13.93 18.90
CA LEU A 70 5.69 -12.98 17.80
C LEU A 70 4.69 -11.84 18.02
N ARG A 71 3.47 -12.19 18.42
CA ARG A 71 2.42 -11.21 18.75
C ARG A 71 2.86 -10.24 19.85
N ALA A 72 3.45 -10.75 20.93
CA ALA A 72 3.98 -9.95 22.02
C ALA A 72 5.08 -8.99 21.53
N LYS A 73 6.02 -9.47 20.71
CA LYS A 73 7.09 -8.63 20.13
C LYS A 73 6.52 -7.50 19.27
N VAL A 74 5.57 -7.80 18.39
CA VAL A 74 4.93 -6.80 17.51
C VAL A 74 4.21 -5.74 18.34
N LEU A 75 3.41 -6.14 19.33
CA LEU A 75 2.71 -5.19 20.21
C LEU A 75 3.66 -4.30 21.01
N THR A 76 4.77 -4.85 21.50
CA THR A 76 5.81 -4.04 22.16
C THR A 76 6.43 -3.06 21.18
N SER A 77 6.75 -3.48 19.95
CA SER A 77 7.30 -2.61 18.90
C SER A 77 6.36 -1.45 18.58
N ILE A 78 5.06 -1.71 18.40
CA ILE A 78 4.04 -0.68 18.11
C ILE A 78 3.95 0.36 19.24
N ARG A 79 4.09 -0.07 20.50
CA ARG A 79 4.03 0.82 21.68
C ARG A 79 5.31 1.59 21.95
N THR A 80 6.43 1.16 21.36
CA THR A 80 7.74 1.74 21.65
C THR A 80 7.94 3.00 20.80
N THR A 81 7.91 4.17 21.43
CA THR A 81 8.26 5.44 20.77
C THR A 81 9.77 5.53 20.61
N VAL A 82 10.26 5.45 19.37
CA VAL A 82 11.67 5.69 19.06
C VAL A 82 11.88 7.19 18.87
N THR A 83 12.75 7.78 19.69
CA THR A 83 13.18 9.19 19.52
C THR A 83 14.51 9.20 18.77
N TYR A 84 14.52 9.85 17.61
CA TYR A 84 15.74 10.07 16.85
C TYR A 84 16.26 11.47 17.19
N THR A 85 17.54 11.58 17.57
CA THR A 85 18.20 12.88 17.72
C THR A 85 19.03 13.13 16.48
N ARG A 86 18.72 14.21 15.75
CA ARG A 86 19.49 14.63 14.59
C ARG A 86 20.78 15.29 15.08
N THR A 87 21.92 14.67 14.80
CA THR A 87 23.23 15.30 15.02
C THR A 87 23.69 15.94 13.72
N ASP A 88 23.51 17.25 13.62
CA ASP A 88 24.09 18.04 12.55
C ASP A 88 25.60 18.19 12.81
N VAL A 89 26.43 17.61 11.93
CA VAL A 89 27.89 17.74 12.00
C VAL A 89 28.25 19.10 11.43
N VAL A 90 28.60 20.05 12.31
CA VAL A 90 29.12 21.36 11.89
C VAL A 90 30.52 21.15 11.32
N GLY A 91 30.62 21.12 9.99
CA GLY A 91 31.90 21.22 9.29
C GLY A 91 32.52 22.58 9.57
N THR A 92 33.59 22.61 10.35
CA THR A 92 34.41 23.81 10.49
C THR A 92 35.35 23.86 9.31
N ASP A 93 34.95 24.61 8.28
CA ASP A 93 35.77 24.89 7.11
C ASP A 93 36.89 25.84 7.52
N ALA A 94 38.00 25.27 7.99
CA ALA A 94 39.25 25.99 8.16
C ALA A 94 39.98 26.07 6.82
N ARG A 95 39.66 27.07 6.01
CA ARG A 95 40.60 27.68 5.05
C ARG A 95 40.41 29.18 5.04
N GLY A 96 41.18 29.83 5.89
CA GLY A 96 41.62 31.18 5.58
C GLY A 96 42.59 31.11 4.42
N GLU A 97 42.41 32.01 3.45
CA GLU A 97 43.53 32.54 2.68
C GLU A 97 43.16 33.98 2.31
N THR A 98 43.95 34.85 2.92
CA THR A 98 44.11 36.29 2.67
C THR A 98 44.88 36.52 1.36
N ASP A 99 44.68 37.70 0.79
CA ASP A 99 45.53 38.40 -0.19
C ASP A 99 45.72 37.81 -1.61
N ALA A 100 45.17 38.53 -2.61
CA ALA A 100 45.92 39.18 -3.69
C ALA A 100 45.00 40.10 -4.53
#